data_AF-C6BS88-F1
#
_entry.id   AF-C6BS88-F1
#
_cell.length_a   1.000
_cell.length_b   1.000
_cell.length_c   1.000
_cell.angle_alpha   90.00
_cell.angle_beta   90.00
_cell.angle_gamma   90.00
#
_symmetry.space_group_name_H-M   'P 1'
#
loop_
_entity.id
_entity.type
_entity.pdbx_description
1 polymer ?
#
loop_
_entity_poly.entity_id
_entity_poly.type
_entity_poly.pdbx_seq_one_letter_code
_entity_poly.pdbx_strand_id
1 'polypeptide(L)'
;MKSFFNKLFKNTFFQLLGWILSLVLAFITIYDFIHEPKGEIVFDIVGQNELIPAKASMNAKMQIFYNGENIAESKKTIRQYVIKVTNKGDLDVLPAYYNPKIKFGVNFEDSLAIDSLEIQRATQSRHFEAIKPQYDKTKITFENMVFETGDDFIITLNVIYLKDKEPQITPLGIIANTEITVINSYLHPPSKSLFSILFPDNWNETLARIPVYFLTCIGLIFIAAFIISIPFNMYRSYTKWYRKKIFKNKMGITTRDLEEQPKLKLIYTAYTKHGLEEIKRIDKYITHPKNVITDSALHEFSFKREKLQEHLKNKTNKRFNITEEDYPDHTMQSSFLYESLLDIGVITGEADKTKTTTEFKELIAQTIKCLNSKT
;
A
#
# COMPACT_ATOMS: atom_id res chain seq x y z
N MET A 1 -35.12 4.78 1.73
CA MET A 1 -33.88 5.03 0.98
C MET A 1 -33.12 6.27 1.46
N LYS A 2 -33.71 7.47 1.52
CA LYS A 2 -33.05 8.71 2.03
C LYS A 2 -32.44 8.61 3.44
N SER A 3 -33.10 7.95 4.39
CA SER A 3 -32.59 7.84 5.77
C SER A 3 -31.37 6.92 5.90
N PHE A 4 -31.28 5.89 5.06
CA PHE A 4 -30.15 4.98 4.99
C PHE A 4 -28.90 5.69 4.45
N PHE A 5 -29.05 6.45 3.35
CA PHE A 5 -27.98 7.28 2.82
C PHE A 5 -27.50 8.35 3.81
N ASN A 6 -28.42 9.01 4.53
CA ASN A 6 -28.02 9.98 5.55
C ASN A 6 -27.27 9.35 6.75
N LYS A 7 -27.54 8.09 7.09
CA LYS A 7 -26.77 7.35 8.10
C LYS A 7 -25.38 6.95 7.58
N LEU A 8 -25.30 6.54 6.32
CA LEU A 8 -24.04 6.21 5.64
C LEU A 8 -23.12 7.43 5.50
N PHE A 9 -23.64 8.57 5.02
CA PHE A 9 -22.86 9.78 4.77
C PHE A 9 -22.47 10.54 6.04
N LYS A 10 -23.18 10.36 7.16
CA LYS A 10 -22.78 10.90 8.46
C LYS A 10 -21.69 10.08 9.16
N ASN A 11 -21.41 8.88 8.67
CA ASN A 11 -20.32 8.07 9.20
C ASN A 11 -18.98 8.64 8.68
N THR A 12 -18.12 9.03 9.61
CA THR A 12 -16.78 9.60 9.36
C THR A 12 -15.93 8.70 8.46
N PHE A 13 -16.17 7.39 8.48
CA PHE A 13 -15.53 6.42 7.59
C PHE A 13 -15.78 6.72 6.10
N PHE A 14 -17.03 6.95 5.70
CA PHE A 14 -17.37 7.20 4.29
C PHE A 14 -16.89 8.56 3.81
N GLN A 15 -16.88 9.55 4.70
CA GLN A 15 -16.30 10.86 4.40
C GLN A 15 -14.81 10.70 4.11
N LEU A 16 -14.07 10.00 4.98
CA LEU A 16 -12.63 9.77 4.82
C LEU A 16 -12.33 8.99 3.52
N LEU A 17 -13.14 7.97 3.20
CA LEU A 17 -13.00 7.23 1.94
C LEU A 17 -13.20 8.13 0.71
N GLY A 18 -14.17 9.04 0.76
CA GLY A 18 -14.41 10.02 -0.31
C GLY A 18 -13.22 10.97 -0.52
N TRP A 19 -12.59 11.42 0.58
CA TRP A 19 -11.38 12.25 0.51
C TRP A 19 -10.21 11.50 -0.13
N ILE A 20 -9.96 10.26 0.27
CA ILE A 20 -8.89 9.42 -0.31
C ILE A 20 -9.13 9.22 -1.82
N LEU A 21 -10.35 8.87 -2.20
CA LEU A 21 -10.70 8.66 -3.61
C LEU A 21 -10.51 9.94 -4.44
N SER A 22 -10.93 11.09 -3.90
CA SER A 22 -10.72 12.39 -4.55
C SER A 22 -9.24 12.72 -4.73
N LEU A 23 -8.40 12.38 -3.74
CA LEU A 23 -6.97 12.61 -3.82
C LEU A 23 -6.32 11.72 -4.90
N VAL A 24 -6.70 10.44 -4.97
CA VAL A 24 -6.23 9.51 -6.02
C VAL A 24 -6.58 10.05 -7.40
N LEU A 25 -7.83 10.47 -7.61
CA LEU A 25 -8.28 11.01 -8.90
C LEU A 25 -7.57 12.32 -9.25
N ALA A 26 -7.33 13.20 -8.28
CA ALA A 26 -6.54 14.41 -8.49
C ALA A 26 -5.10 14.09 -8.92
N PHE A 27 -4.47 13.08 -8.32
CA PHE A 27 -3.13 12.65 -8.73
C PHE A 27 -3.10 12.06 -10.14
N ILE A 28 -4.08 11.22 -10.50
CA ILE A 28 -4.17 10.64 -11.85
C ILE A 28 -4.32 11.75 -12.89
N THR A 29 -5.19 12.74 -12.63
CA THR A 29 -5.40 13.86 -13.56
C THR A 29 -4.18 14.77 -13.69
N ILE A 30 -3.45 15.03 -12.60
CA ILE A 30 -2.19 15.79 -12.66
C ILE A 30 -1.13 15.01 -13.44
N TYR A 31 -1.02 13.69 -13.20
CA TYR A 31 -0.08 12.84 -13.93
C TYR A 31 -0.36 12.86 -15.43
N ASP A 32 -1.61 12.64 -15.83
CA ASP A 32 -2.05 12.64 -17.23
C ASP A 32 -1.85 14.01 -17.91
N PHE A 33 -1.94 15.10 -17.14
CA PHE A 33 -1.70 16.45 -17.64
C PHE A 33 -0.20 16.76 -17.88
N ILE A 34 0.70 16.16 -17.10
CA ILE A 34 2.15 16.40 -17.21
C ILE A 34 2.82 15.41 -18.18
N HIS A 35 2.25 14.20 -18.31
CA HIS A 35 2.81 13.14 -19.13
C HIS A 35 2.45 13.34 -20.60
N GLU A 36 3.36 13.94 -21.37
CA GLU A 36 3.22 14.02 -22.82
C GLU A 36 3.62 12.67 -23.46
N PRO A 37 2.69 11.97 -24.15
CA PRO A 37 3.00 10.71 -24.78
C PRO A 37 4.04 10.92 -25.89
N LYS A 38 5.11 10.14 -25.86
CA LYS A 38 6.21 10.21 -26.83
C LYS A 38 6.55 8.83 -27.37
N GLY A 39 6.94 8.76 -28.63
CA GLY A 39 7.54 7.55 -29.20
C GLY A 39 9.00 7.45 -28.77
N GLU A 40 9.48 6.26 -28.45
CA GLU A 40 10.86 6.06 -27.99
C GLU A 40 11.43 4.77 -28.60
N ILE A 41 12.27 4.92 -29.63
CA ILE A 41 12.96 3.77 -30.23
C ILE A 41 14.29 3.54 -29.54
N VAL A 42 14.50 2.30 -29.11
CA VAL A 42 15.71 1.85 -28.45
C VAL A 42 16.35 0.74 -29.26
N PHE A 43 17.65 0.89 -29.54
CA PHE A 43 18.52 -0.16 -30.06
C PHE A 43 19.25 -0.84 -28.90
N ASP A 44 18.77 -2.00 -28.48
CA ASP A 44 19.31 -2.75 -27.35
C ASP A 44 20.25 -3.86 -27.85
N ILE A 45 21.55 -3.76 -27.53
CA ILE A 45 22.50 -4.84 -27.77
C ILE A 45 22.26 -5.92 -26.70
N VAL A 46 21.55 -6.98 -27.10
CA VAL A 46 21.19 -8.10 -26.23
C VAL A 46 22.33 -9.11 -26.13
N GLY A 47 23.20 -9.17 -27.14
CA GLY A 47 24.35 -10.07 -27.13
C GLY A 47 25.43 -9.67 -28.12
N GLN A 48 26.66 -10.06 -27.80
CA GLN A 48 27.80 -9.98 -28.69
C GLN A 48 28.63 -11.27 -28.58
N ASN A 49 29.00 -11.85 -29.71
CA ASN A 49 29.83 -13.05 -29.77
C ASN A 49 30.97 -12.85 -30.78
N GLU A 50 32.21 -13.14 -30.38
CA GLU A 50 33.33 -13.19 -31.32
C GLU A 50 33.30 -14.51 -32.08
N LEU A 51 33.13 -14.45 -33.40
CA LEU A 51 33.04 -15.65 -34.23
C LEU A 51 34.40 -16.30 -34.45
N ILE A 52 35.48 -15.52 -34.38
CA ILE A 52 36.86 -16.00 -34.49
C ILE A 52 37.54 -15.77 -33.13
N PRO A 53 37.62 -16.79 -32.26
CA PRO A 53 38.29 -16.64 -30.98
C PRO A 53 39.77 -16.34 -31.21
N ALA A 54 40.33 -15.35 -30.49
CA ALA A 54 41.72 -14.90 -30.65
C ALA A 54 42.75 -16.06 -30.62
N LYS A 55 42.46 -17.14 -29.89
CA LYS A 55 43.29 -18.36 -29.80
C LYS A 55 43.35 -19.19 -31.10
N ALA A 56 42.32 -19.16 -31.95
CA ALA A 56 42.30 -19.90 -33.21
C ALA A 56 43.31 -19.32 -34.23
N SER A 57 43.56 -18.01 -34.17
CA SER A 57 44.54 -17.34 -35.05
C SER A 57 46.01 -17.62 -34.73
N MET A 58 46.33 -18.31 -33.62
CA MET A 58 47.70 -18.64 -33.22
C MET A 58 48.24 -19.95 -33.81
N ASN A 59 47.38 -20.78 -34.43
CA ASN A 59 47.82 -21.96 -35.17
C ASN A 59 48.00 -21.58 -36.64
N ALA A 60 49.25 -21.53 -37.11
CA ALA A 60 49.72 -21.07 -38.43
C ALA A 60 49.17 -21.83 -39.67
N LYS A 61 48.07 -22.58 -39.55
CA LYS A 61 47.46 -23.39 -40.63
C LYS A 61 46.05 -22.98 -41.01
N MET A 62 45.39 -22.06 -40.28
CA MET A 62 44.03 -21.63 -40.58
C MET A 62 44.05 -20.22 -41.20
N GLN A 63 43.81 -20.14 -42.50
CA GLN A 63 43.62 -18.88 -43.22
C GLN A 63 42.12 -18.62 -43.35
N ILE A 64 41.67 -17.43 -42.94
CA ILE A 64 40.27 -17.02 -43.01
C ILE A 64 40.20 -15.86 -43.99
N PHE A 65 39.64 -16.13 -45.17
CA PHE A 65 39.51 -15.14 -46.24
C PHE A 65 38.13 -14.50 -46.22
N TYR A 66 38.10 -13.19 -46.45
CA TYR A 66 36.89 -12.38 -46.63
C TYR A 66 37.11 -11.38 -47.74
N ASN A 67 36.24 -11.38 -48.75
CA ASN A 67 36.40 -10.56 -49.97
C ASN A 67 37.82 -10.63 -50.57
N GLY A 68 38.45 -11.80 -50.52
CA GLY A 68 39.80 -12.04 -51.02
C GLY A 68 40.93 -11.58 -50.08
N GLU A 69 40.63 -10.98 -48.94
CA GLU A 69 41.62 -10.56 -47.92
C GLU A 69 41.67 -11.56 -46.76
N ASN A 70 42.86 -11.94 -46.31
CA ASN A 70 43.01 -12.75 -45.10
C ASN A 70 42.76 -11.87 -43.85
N ILE A 71 41.63 -12.09 -43.17
CA ILE A 71 41.21 -11.33 -41.98
C ILE A 71 42.23 -11.52 -40.84
N ALA A 72 42.78 -12.73 -40.70
CA ALA A 72 43.69 -13.06 -39.61
C ALA A 72 45.05 -12.35 -39.75
N GLU A 73 45.58 -12.27 -40.98
CA GLU A 73 46.82 -11.56 -41.30
C GLU A 73 46.66 -10.04 -41.17
N SER A 74 45.44 -9.54 -41.43
CA SER A 74 45.14 -8.09 -41.44
C SER A 74 44.75 -7.53 -40.07
N LYS A 75 44.98 -8.29 -38.98
CA LYS A 75 44.59 -7.94 -37.59
C LYS A 75 43.11 -7.58 -37.44
N LYS A 76 42.26 -8.12 -38.32
CA LYS A 76 40.81 -7.96 -38.25
C LYS A 76 40.21 -9.14 -37.48
N THR A 77 39.00 -8.95 -36.99
CA THR A 77 38.19 -10.04 -36.43
C THR A 77 36.72 -9.79 -36.72
N ILE A 78 35.89 -10.82 -36.55
CA ILE A 78 34.45 -10.77 -36.80
C ILE A 78 33.73 -10.93 -35.48
N ARG A 79 32.82 -10.00 -35.19
CA ARG A 79 31.90 -10.07 -34.05
C ARG A 79 30.47 -10.04 -34.55
N GLN A 80 29.68 -10.97 -34.05
CA GLN A 80 28.25 -11.02 -34.24
C GLN A 80 27.59 -10.19 -33.15
N TYR A 81 26.74 -9.24 -33.54
CA TYR A 81 25.86 -8.49 -32.66
C TYR A 81 24.43 -8.98 -32.81
N VAL A 82 23.74 -9.11 -31.68
CA VAL A 82 22.29 -9.33 -31.62
C VAL A 82 21.68 -8.07 -31.04
N ILE A 83 21.04 -7.28 -31.91
CA ILE A 83 20.42 -6.00 -31.57
C ILE A 83 18.91 -6.16 -31.61
N LYS A 84 18.26 -5.92 -30.47
CA LYS A 84 16.81 -5.83 -30.38
C LYS A 84 16.42 -4.36 -30.52
N VAL A 85 15.63 -4.05 -31.53
CA VAL A 85 15.03 -2.73 -31.73
C VAL A 85 13.63 -2.76 -31.14
N THR A 86 13.28 -1.79 -30.30
CA THR A 86 11.98 -1.76 -29.62
C THR A 86 11.43 -0.35 -29.53
N ASN A 87 10.13 -0.17 -29.72
CA ASN A 87 9.45 1.05 -29.31
C ASN A 87 9.03 0.92 -27.83
N LYS A 88 9.78 1.57 -26.93
CA LYS A 88 9.50 1.62 -25.49
C LYS A 88 8.64 2.83 -25.09
N GLY A 89 8.27 3.69 -26.04
CA GLY A 89 7.45 4.86 -25.77
C GLY A 89 5.97 4.49 -25.57
N ASP A 90 5.16 5.49 -25.23
CA ASP A 90 3.71 5.34 -25.04
C ASP A 90 2.92 5.73 -26.32
N LEU A 91 3.62 5.96 -27.42
CA LEU A 91 3.06 6.39 -28.70
C LEU A 91 3.67 5.59 -29.85
N ASP A 92 2.83 5.25 -30.81
CA ASP A 92 3.26 4.65 -32.07
C ASP A 92 4.10 5.63 -32.88
N VAL A 93 5.18 5.14 -33.49
CA VAL A 93 6.04 5.93 -34.37
C VAL A 93 5.54 5.79 -35.80
N LEU A 94 4.90 6.83 -36.32
CA LEU A 94 4.43 6.87 -37.70
C LEU A 94 5.55 7.33 -38.65
N PRO A 95 5.53 6.96 -39.95
CA PRO A 95 6.51 7.41 -40.95
C PRO A 95 6.69 8.93 -41.01
N ALA A 96 5.65 9.70 -40.69
CA ALA A 96 5.68 11.17 -40.67
C ALA A 96 6.48 11.76 -39.51
N TYR A 97 6.75 10.99 -38.45
CA TYR A 97 7.53 11.42 -37.30
C TYR A 97 9.04 11.30 -37.52
N TYR A 98 9.46 10.56 -38.53
CA TYR A 98 10.87 10.48 -38.90
C TYR A 98 11.31 11.71 -39.67
N ASN A 99 12.54 12.15 -39.43
CA ASN A 99 13.15 13.19 -40.24
C ASN A 99 13.39 12.66 -41.67
N PRO A 100 12.80 13.25 -42.72
CA PRO A 100 12.96 12.75 -44.08
C PRO A 100 14.39 12.90 -44.63
N LYS A 101 15.23 13.74 -44.00
CA LYS A 101 16.62 13.97 -44.44
C LYS A 101 17.61 12.96 -43.86
N ILE A 102 17.27 12.28 -42.76
CA ILE A 102 18.17 11.38 -42.05
C ILE A 102 17.49 10.02 -41.94
N LYS A 103 18.05 9.02 -42.60
CA LYS A 103 17.51 7.66 -42.53
C LYS A 103 17.60 7.10 -41.12
N PHE A 104 16.54 6.40 -40.72
CA PHE A 104 16.49 5.63 -39.49
C PHE A 104 17.44 4.43 -39.58
N GLY A 105 18.23 4.17 -38.53
CA GLY A 105 19.22 3.11 -38.57
C GLY A 105 20.23 3.13 -37.44
N VAL A 106 21.37 2.50 -37.71
CA VAL A 106 22.51 2.38 -36.79
C VAL A 106 23.81 2.54 -37.57
N ASN A 107 24.78 3.21 -36.98
CA ASN A 107 26.13 3.38 -37.47
C ASN A 107 27.12 2.61 -36.58
N PHE A 108 28.13 2.02 -37.21
CA PHE A 108 29.19 1.24 -36.56
C PHE A 108 30.51 1.98 -36.78
N GLU A 109 30.89 2.80 -35.83
CA GLU A 109 32.16 3.52 -35.82
C GLU A 109 33.32 2.56 -35.54
N ASP A 110 34.50 2.86 -36.07
CA ASP A 110 35.70 1.99 -36.00
C ASP A 110 35.50 0.56 -36.55
N SER A 111 34.47 0.35 -37.38
CA SER A 111 34.24 -0.87 -38.14
C SER A 111 34.59 -0.71 -39.63
N LEU A 112 34.90 -1.82 -40.29
CA LEU A 112 35.37 -1.84 -41.68
C LEU A 112 34.32 -2.33 -42.68
N ALA A 113 33.50 -3.29 -42.27
CA ALA A 113 32.46 -3.87 -43.11
C ALA A 113 31.39 -4.56 -42.27
N ILE A 114 30.15 -4.46 -42.74
CA ILE A 114 29.00 -5.22 -42.26
C ILE A 114 28.70 -6.26 -43.34
N ASP A 115 28.77 -7.54 -42.97
CA ASP A 115 28.78 -8.63 -43.94
C ASP A 115 27.39 -9.24 -44.15
N SER A 116 26.71 -9.57 -43.05
CA SER A 116 25.43 -10.25 -43.10
C SER A 116 24.47 -9.66 -42.09
N LEU A 117 23.19 -9.72 -42.45
CA LEU A 117 22.09 -9.21 -41.67
C LEU A 117 20.94 -10.21 -41.71
N GLU A 118 20.60 -10.77 -40.55
CA GLU A 118 19.42 -11.60 -40.37
C GLU A 118 18.43 -10.86 -39.49
N ILE A 119 17.24 -10.59 -40.01
CA ILE A 119 16.15 -10.04 -39.21
C ILE A 119 15.36 -11.23 -38.66
N GLN A 120 15.41 -11.40 -37.35
CA GLN A 120 14.59 -12.34 -36.61
C GLN A 120 13.40 -11.59 -36.02
N ARG A 121 12.19 -12.07 -36.29
CA ARG A 121 10.98 -11.44 -35.79
C ARG A 121 10.81 -11.74 -34.30
N ALA A 122 10.56 -10.70 -33.52
CA ALA A 122 10.01 -10.82 -32.19
C ALA A 122 8.69 -10.04 -32.18
N THR A 123 7.55 -10.71 -31.98
CA THR A 123 6.24 -10.07 -31.70
C THR A 123 5.42 -9.52 -32.91
N GLN A 124 4.23 -8.95 -32.63
CA GLN A 124 2.93 -9.24 -33.27
C GLN A 124 2.59 -8.49 -34.57
N SER A 125 3.37 -7.51 -35.01
CA SER A 125 2.95 -6.64 -36.14
C SER A 125 3.18 -7.25 -37.53
N ARG A 126 2.22 -7.01 -38.44
CA ARG A 126 2.24 -7.50 -39.84
C ARG A 126 3.18 -6.70 -40.75
N HIS A 127 3.79 -5.63 -40.25
CA HIS A 127 4.55 -4.68 -41.06
C HIS A 127 6.04 -5.04 -41.19
N PHE A 128 6.53 -5.99 -40.38
CA PHE A 128 7.95 -6.37 -40.33
C PHE A 128 8.42 -7.22 -41.53
N GLU A 129 7.53 -7.93 -42.22
CA GLU A 129 7.88 -8.79 -43.38
C GLU A 129 8.35 -7.98 -44.60
N ALA A 130 8.10 -6.66 -44.60
CA ALA A 130 8.50 -5.75 -45.68
C ALA A 130 9.78 -4.96 -45.37
N ILE A 131 10.40 -5.13 -44.20
CA ILE A 131 11.62 -4.38 -43.85
C ILE A 131 12.76 -4.85 -44.74
N LYS A 132 13.20 -3.95 -45.62
CA LYS A 132 14.38 -4.13 -46.47
C LYS A 132 15.51 -3.29 -45.92
N PRO A 133 16.34 -3.84 -45.03
CA PRO A 133 17.49 -3.10 -44.52
C PRO A 133 18.45 -2.80 -45.66
N GLN A 134 18.93 -1.56 -45.71
CA GLN A 134 19.97 -1.11 -46.61
C GLN A 134 21.26 -1.04 -45.81
N TYR A 135 22.24 -1.86 -46.18
CA TYR A 135 23.55 -1.87 -45.57
C TYR A 135 24.55 -1.10 -46.44
N ASP A 136 25.34 -0.28 -45.78
CA ASP A 136 26.55 0.37 -46.27
C ASP A 136 27.69 -0.05 -45.34
N LYS A 137 28.95 0.12 -45.77
CA LYS A 137 30.16 -0.41 -45.11
C LYS A 137 30.19 -0.25 -43.59
N THR A 138 29.64 0.84 -43.07
CA THR A 138 29.56 1.13 -41.63
C THR A 138 28.14 1.44 -41.14
N LYS A 139 27.10 1.36 -41.98
CA LYS A 139 25.75 1.81 -41.63
C LYS A 139 24.70 0.79 -42.02
N ILE A 140 23.71 0.61 -41.17
CA ILE A 140 22.49 -0.11 -41.50
C ILE A 140 21.35 0.89 -41.39
N THR A 141 20.60 1.03 -42.48
CA THR A 141 19.44 1.92 -42.52
C THR A 141 18.19 1.14 -42.86
N PHE A 142 17.06 1.60 -42.34
CA PHE A 142 15.76 1.03 -42.59
C PHE A 142 14.89 2.09 -43.27
N GLU A 143 13.88 1.63 -43.99
CA GLU A 143 12.82 2.51 -44.45
C GLU A 143 11.98 2.97 -43.25
N ASN A 144 11.43 4.18 -43.34
CA ASN A 144 10.54 4.69 -42.30
C ASN A 144 9.28 3.80 -42.27
N MET A 145 9.02 3.18 -41.13
CA MET A 145 7.93 2.23 -40.96
C MET A 145 7.03 2.65 -39.81
N VAL A 146 5.83 2.10 -39.77
CA VAL A 146 4.98 2.19 -38.57
C VAL A 146 5.57 1.27 -37.52
N PHE A 147 5.90 1.81 -36.36
CA PHE A 147 6.42 1.03 -35.24
C PHE A 147 5.53 1.24 -34.02
N GLU A 148 4.67 0.25 -33.75
CA GLU A 148 3.64 0.36 -32.71
C GLU A 148 4.26 0.27 -31.31
N THR A 149 3.52 0.75 -30.32
CA THR A 149 3.93 0.72 -28.92
C THR A 149 4.15 -0.71 -28.45
N GLY A 150 5.36 -1.03 -27.97
CA GLY A 150 5.73 -2.38 -27.52
C GLY A 150 6.13 -3.34 -28.63
N ASP A 151 6.07 -2.94 -29.91
CA ASP A 151 6.64 -3.75 -30.99
C ASP A 151 8.16 -3.85 -30.85
N ASP A 152 8.69 -4.98 -31.29
CA ASP A 152 10.12 -5.21 -31.38
C ASP A 152 10.52 -5.99 -32.63
N PHE A 153 11.81 -5.96 -32.95
CA PHE A 153 12.41 -6.89 -33.90
C PHE A 153 13.87 -7.08 -33.55
N ILE A 154 14.41 -8.23 -33.90
CA ILE A 154 15.78 -8.60 -33.60
C ILE A 154 16.57 -8.62 -34.89
N ILE A 155 17.77 -8.09 -34.81
CA ILE A 155 18.71 -8.00 -35.90
C ILE A 155 19.99 -8.68 -35.46
N THR A 156 20.38 -9.72 -36.19
CA THR A 156 21.67 -10.38 -36.03
C THR A 156 22.58 -9.92 -37.15
N LEU A 157 23.74 -9.38 -36.82
CA LEU A 157 24.65 -8.83 -37.81
C LEU A 157 26.12 -9.13 -37.51
N ASN A 158 26.90 -9.35 -38.56
CA ASN A 158 28.33 -9.64 -38.47
C ASN A 158 29.13 -8.40 -38.85
N VAL A 159 29.97 -7.93 -37.92
CA VAL A 159 30.82 -6.74 -38.08
C VAL A 159 32.28 -7.15 -38.11
N ILE A 160 33.00 -6.64 -39.11
CA ILE A 160 34.44 -6.76 -39.21
C ILE A 160 35.08 -5.49 -38.63
N TYR A 161 35.99 -5.67 -37.69
CA TYR A 161 36.68 -4.57 -37.01
C TYR A 161 38.15 -4.92 -36.74
N LEU A 162 38.95 -3.90 -36.42
CA LEU A 162 40.36 -4.09 -36.05
C LEU A 162 40.45 -4.55 -34.59
N LYS A 163 41.26 -5.58 -34.31
CA LYS A 163 41.39 -6.15 -32.95
C LYS A 163 41.70 -5.13 -31.85
N ASP A 164 42.37 -4.03 -32.19
CA ASP A 164 42.80 -2.99 -31.25
C ASP A 164 41.78 -1.83 -31.12
N LYS A 165 40.63 -1.89 -31.80
CA LYS A 165 39.59 -0.86 -31.78
C LYS A 165 38.20 -1.48 -31.63
N GLU A 166 37.57 -1.30 -30.47
CA GLU A 166 36.19 -1.77 -30.29
C GLU A 166 35.22 -0.94 -31.14
N PRO A 167 34.34 -1.58 -31.93
CA PRO A 167 33.41 -0.86 -32.77
C PRO A 167 32.33 -0.22 -31.90
N GLN A 168 32.12 1.09 -32.06
CA GLN A 168 31.09 1.82 -31.32
C GLN A 168 29.80 1.86 -32.13
N ILE A 169 28.68 1.56 -31.49
CA ILE A 169 27.37 1.55 -32.12
C ILE A 169 26.64 2.85 -31.77
N THR A 170 26.39 3.68 -32.78
CA THR A 170 25.68 4.96 -32.63
C THR A 170 24.36 4.93 -33.41
N PRO A 171 23.27 5.51 -32.85
CA PRO A 171 21.98 5.51 -33.52
C PRO A 171 21.98 6.49 -34.71
N LEU A 172 21.21 6.17 -35.75
CA LEU A 172 20.95 7.05 -36.89
C LEU A 172 19.45 7.37 -36.98
N GLY A 173 19.15 8.62 -37.32
CA GLY A 173 17.79 9.11 -37.46
C GLY A 173 17.39 10.03 -36.32
N ILE A 174 16.31 10.77 -36.56
CA ILE A 174 15.66 11.63 -35.56
C ILE A 174 14.17 11.36 -35.68
N ILE A 175 13.53 11.15 -34.53
CA ILE A 175 12.08 11.00 -34.41
C ILE A 175 11.56 12.28 -33.74
N ALA A 176 10.39 12.76 -34.14
CA ALA A 176 9.77 13.92 -33.53
C ALA A 176 9.72 13.77 -32.01
N ASN A 177 10.27 14.78 -31.30
CA ASN A 177 10.28 14.91 -29.84
C ASN A 177 11.06 13.84 -29.04
N THR A 178 11.83 12.95 -29.68
CA THR A 178 12.64 11.96 -28.95
C THR A 178 13.92 11.58 -29.70
N GLU A 179 15.01 11.41 -28.95
CA GLU A 179 16.26 10.85 -29.47
C GLU A 179 16.23 9.33 -29.44
N ILE A 180 16.81 8.71 -30.48
CA ILE A 180 16.99 7.27 -30.53
C ILE A 180 18.15 6.92 -29.60
N THR A 181 17.99 5.91 -28.75
CA THR A 181 19.02 5.50 -27.79
C THR A 181 19.60 4.13 -28.12
N VAL A 182 20.89 3.94 -27.80
CA VAL A 182 21.55 2.63 -27.87
C VAL A 182 21.87 2.20 -26.44
N ILE A 183 21.47 0.98 -26.07
CA ILE A 183 21.65 0.41 -24.73
C ILE A 183 22.37 -0.92 -24.85
N ASN A 184 23.26 -1.23 -23.90
CA ASN A 184 24.05 -2.47 -23.89
C ASN A 184 23.55 -3.41 -22.78
N SER A 185 22.38 -4.04 -22.97
CA SER A 185 21.80 -4.90 -21.92
C SER A 185 22.60 -6.16 -21.62
N TYR A 186 23.47 -6.61 -22.54
CA TYR A 186 24.36 -7.75 -22.27
C TYR A 186 25.36 -7.50 -21.11
N LEU A 187 25.68 -6.23 -20.79
CA LEU A 187 26.57 -5.88 -19.67
C LEU A 187 25.86 -5.95 -18.31
N HIS A 188 24.54 -5.74 -18.31
CA HIS A 188 23.69 -5.76 -17.12
C HIS A 188 22.52 -6.71 -17.40
N PRO A 189 22.74 -8.04 -17.34
CA PRO A 189 21.65 -8.98 -17.49
C PRO A 189 20.55 -8.60 -16.49
N PRO A 190 19.28 -8.50 -16.91
CA PRO A 190 18.20 -7.96 -16.09
C PRO A 190 17.89 -8.93 -14.95
N SER A 191 18.73 -8.93 -13.92
CA SER A 191 18.34 -9.36 -12.60
C SER A 191 17.38 -8.29 -12.08
N LYS A 192 16.10 -8.45 -12.45
CA LYS A 192 15.02 -7.66 -11.85
C LYS A 192 14.90 -8.09 -10.39
N SER A 193 15.81 -7.59 -9.55
CA SER A 193 15.65 -7.61 -8.11
C SER A 193 14.30 -6.98 -7.77
N LEU A 194 13.62 -7.50 -6.76
CA LEU A 194 12.36 -6.89 -6.30
C LEU A 194 12.55 -5.39 -5.97
N PHE A 195 13.76 -5.00 -5.57
CA PHE A 195 14.12 -3.59 -5.38
C PHE A 195 14.19 -2.79 -6.67
N SER A 196 14.73 -3.33 -7.78
CA SER A 196 14.79 -2.59 -9.05
C SER A 196 13.43 -2.48 -9.74
N ILE A 197 12.46 -3.32 -9.37
CA ILE A 197 11.05 -3.15 -9.80
C ILE A 197 10.39 -2.01 -9.00
N LEU A 198 10.65 -1.94 -7.70
CA LEU A 198 10.04 -0.95 -6.80
C LEU A 198 10.67 0.44 -6.92
N PHE A 199 11.97 0.49 -7.20
CA PHE A 199 12.80 1.69 -7.33
C PHE A 199 13.47 1.69 -8.72
N PRO A 200 12.76 2.12 -9.77
CA PRO A 200 13.38 2.29 -11.08
C PRO A 200 14.51 3.34 -10.99
N ASP A 201 15.54 3.15 -11.80
CA ASP A 201 16.72 4.05 -11.82
C ASP A 201 16.35 5.50 -12.19
N ASN A 202 15.17 5.69 -12.80
CA ASN A 202 14.62 6.99 -13.13
C ASN A 202 13.92 7.64 -11.92
N TRP A 203 14.51 8.74 -11.41
CA TRP A 203 13.98 9.48 -10.27
C TRP A 203 12.56 10.03 -10.51
N ASN A 204 12.23 10.37 -11.76
CA ASN A 204 10.91 10.91 -12.11
C ASN A 204 9.81 9.84 -11.95
N GLU A 205 10.10 8.61 -12.37
CA GLU A 205 9.18 7.48 -12.18
C GLU A 205 9.01 7.14 -10.70
N THR A 206 10.10 7.19 -9.94
CA THR A 206 10.05 6.97 -8.48
C THR A 206 9.20 8.04 -7.81
N LEU A 207 9.37 9.32 -8.17
CA LEU A 207 8.61 10.44 -7.62
C LEU A 207 7.09 10.31 -7.91
N ALA A 208 6.74 9.89 -9.13
CA ALA A 208 5.35 9.65 -9.53
C ALA A 208 4.68 8.51 -8.73
N ARG A 209 5.46 7.53 -8.25
CA ARG A 209 4.96 6.38 -7.47
C ARG A 209 4.80 6.68 -5.97
N ILE A 210 5.46 7.71 -5.43
CA ILE A 210 5.38 8.06 -4.00
C ILE A 210 3.93 8.21 -3.51
N PRO A 211 3.04 8.97 -4.18
CA PRO A 211 1.65 9.10 -3.75
C PRO A 211 0.91 7.78 -3.73
N VAL A 212 1.15 6.92 -4.74
CA VAL A 212 0.52 5.61 -4.85
C VAL A 212 0.96 4.70 -3.70
N TYR A 213 2.26 4.65 -3.39
CA TYR A 213 2.77 3.88 -2.25
C TYR A 213 2.24 4.41 -0.92
N PHE A 214 2.20 5.73 -0.74
CA PHE A 214 1.65 6.36 0.45
C PHE A 214 0.17 5.99 0.68
N LEU A 215 -0.65 6.07 -0.38
CA LEU A 215 -2.06 5.70 -0.34
C LEU A 215 -2.25 4.20 -0.08
N THR A 216 -1.39 3.36 -0.67
CA THR A 216 -1.39 1.90 -0.44
C THR A 216 -1.08 1.58 1.03
N CYS A 217 -0.05 2.21 1.61
CA CYS A 217 0.29 2.06 3.02
C CYS A 217 -0.86 2.49 3.94
N ILE A 218 -1.49 3.64 3.67
CA ILE A 218 -2.66 4.10 4.41
C ILE A 218 -3.80 3.09 4.31
N GLY A 219 -4.09 2.59 3.11
CA GLY A 219 -5.10 1.56 2.87
C GLY A 219 -4.85 0.30 3.69
N LEU A 220 -3.60 -0.18 3.73
CA LEU A 220 -3.20 -1.34 4.52
C LEU A 220 -3.38 -1.12 6.02
N ILE A 221 -3.07 0.09 6.53
CA ILE A 221 -3.30 0.45 7.94
C ILE A 221 -4.80 0.39 8.27
N PHE A 222 -5.66 0.91 7.38
CA PHE A 222 -7.12 0.84 7.59
C PHE A 222 -7.65 -0.59 7.56
N ILE A 223 -7.15 -1.42 6.64
CA ILE A 223 -7.50 -2.85 6.57
C ILE A 223 -7.09 -3.56 7.86
N ALA A 224 -5.87 -3.32 8.34
CA ALA A 224 -5.39 -3.90 9.59
C ALA A 224 -6.24 -3.43 10.80
N ALA A 225 -6.53 -2.14 10.90
CA ALA A 225 -7.40 -1.60 11.94
C ALA A 225 -8.81 -2.21 11.88
N PHE A 226 -9.35 -2.41 10.67
CA PHE A 226 -10.64 -3.06 10.47
C PHE A 226 -10.63 -4.51 10.93
N ILE A 227 -9.61 -5.29 10.55
CA ILE A 227 -9.43 -6.68 10.97
C ILE A 227 -9.34 -6.78 12.50
N ILE A 228 -8.66 -5.86 13.18
CA ILE A 228 -8.54 -5.84 14.65
C ILE A 228 -9.87 -5.44 15.31
N SER A 229 -10.65 -4.55 14.69
CA SER A 229 -11.90 -4.05 15.26
C SER A 229 -13.01 -5.11 15.35
N ILE A 230 -13.05 -6.05 14.39
CA ILE A 230 -14.08 -7.11 14.33
C ILE A 230 -14.02 -8.03 15.56
N PRO A 231 -12.90 -8.70 15.89
CA PRO A 231 -12.82 -9.58 17.04
C PRO A 231 -13.00 -8.80 18.34
N PHE A 232 -12.55 -7.54 18.42
CA PHE A 232 -12.75 -6.72 19.61
C PHE A 232 -14.24 -6.46 19.89
N ASN A 233 -15.00 -6.05 18.87
CA ASN A 233 -16.44 -5.84 18.97
C ASN A 233 -17.21 -7.15 19.21
N MET A 234 -16.78 -8.24 18.58
CA MET A 234 -17.36 -9.57 18.77
C MET A 234 -17.10 -10.10 20.17
N TYR A 235 -15.88 -9.93 20.69
CA TYR A 235 -15.50 -10.30 22.06
C TYR A 235 -16.31 -9.51 23.09
N ARG A 236 -16.47 -8.19 22.91
CA ARG A 236 -17.30 -7.35 23.80
C ARG A 236 -18.76 -7.81 23.83
N SER A 237 -19.30 -8.17 22.66
CA SER A 237 -20.68 -8.67 22.54
C SER A 237 -20.85 -10.06 23.14
N TYR A 238 -19.89 -10.96 22.87
CA TYR A 238 -19.87 -12.33 23.36
C TYR A 238 -19.74 -12.38 24.89
N THR A 239 -18.81 -11.63 25.47
CA THR A 239 -18.62 -11.56 26.94
C THR A 239 -19.87 -11.04 27.64
N LYS A 240 -20.51 -9.99 27.11
CA LYS A 240 -21.78 -9.49 27.64
C LYS A 240 -22.88 -10.54 27.58
N TRP A 241 -23.04 -11.22 26.45
CA TRP A 241 -24.02 -12.31 26.29
C TRP A 241 -23.75 -13.48 27.24
N TYR A 242 -22.48 -13.90 27.35
CA TYR A 242 -22.07 -15.00 28.22
C TYR A 242 -22.30 -14.69 29.71
N ARG A 243 -21.94 -13.47 30.16
CA ARG A 243 -22.22 -13.00 31.52
C ARG A 243 -23.72 -12.98 31.83
N LYS A 244 -24.55 -12.52 30.88
CA LYS A 244 -26.02 -12.57 31.02
C LYS A 244 -26.52 -13.99 31.24
N LYS A 245 -26.00 -14.95 30.47
CA LYS A 245 -26.35 -16.37 30.57
C LYS A 245 -25.92 -16.97 31.91
N ILE A 246 -24.68 -16.74 32.34
CA ILE A 246 -24.17 -17.22 33.63
C ILE A 246 -25.02 -16.69 34.77
N PHE A 247 -25.28 -15.38 34.80
CA PHE A 247 -26.01 -14.77 35.91
C PHE A 247 -27.41 -15.37 36.06
N LYS A 248 -28.16 -15.45 34.96
CA LYS A 248 -29.51 -16.06 34.96
C LYS A 248 -29.48 -17.52 35.39
N ASN A 249 -28.55 -18.31 34.86
CA ASN A 249 -28.44 -19.73 35.17
C ASN A 249 -28.04 -19.98 36.63
N LYS A 250 -27.03 -19.27 37.14
CA LYS A 250 -26.50 -19.48 38.50
C LYS A 250 -27.44 -18.98 39.59
N MET A 251 -28.17 -17.90 39.31
CA MET A 251 -29.10 -17.34 40.29
C MET A 251 -30.52 -17.92 40.16
N GLY A 252 -30.83 -18.67 39.09
CA GLY A 252 -32.17 -19.21 38.85
C GLY A 252 -33.22 -18.13 38.55
N ILE A 253 -32.80 -16.99 37.98
CA ILE A 253 -33.63 -15.79 37.81
C ILE A 253 -34.15 -15.70 36.37
N THR A 254 -35.45 -15.44 36.22
CA THR A 254 -36.10 -15.15 34.93
C THR A 254 -36.04 -13.67 34.57
N THR A 255 -36.41 -13.31 33.34
CA THR A 255 -36.48 -11.89 32.96
C THR A 255 -37.53 -11.12 33.77
N ARG A 256 -38.60 -11.79 34.21
CA ARG A 256 -39.69 -11.20 35.00
C ARG A 256 -39.22 -10.80 36.41
N ASP A 257 -38.44 -11.65 37.05
CA ASP A 257 -37.86 -11.36 38.38
C ASP A 257 -36.95 -10.13 38.37
N LEU A 258 -36.26 -9.86 37.25
CA LEU A 258 -35.44 -8.65 37.08
C LEU A 258 -36.27 -7.37 36.94
N GLU A 259 -37.52 -7.46 36.50
CA GLU A 259 -38.42 -6.30 36.40
C GLU A 259 -39.10 -6.03 37.75
N GLU A 260 -39.44 -7.08 38.48
CA GLU A 260 -40.10 -7.00 39.79
C GLU A 260 -39.13 -6.60 40.91
N GLN A 261 -37.82 -6.86 40.77
CA GLN A 261 -36.81 -6.58 41.80
C GLN A 261 -35.73 -5.58 41.33
N PRO A 262 -35.88 -4.27 41.61
CA PRO A 262 -34.94 -3.24 41.15
C PRO A 262 -33.51 -3.42 41.70
N LYS A 263 -33.40 -3.88 42.95
CA LYS A 263 -32.12 -4.24 43.60
C LYS A 263 -31.36 -5.31 42.80
N LEU A 264 -32.07 -6.34 42.34
CA LEU A 264 -31.51 -7.44 41.57
C LEU A 264 -31.15 -7.01 40.14
N LYS A 265 -31.97 -6.14 39.54
CA LYS A 265 -31.71 -5.51 38.24
C LYS A 265 -30.43 -4.69 38.22
N LEU A 266 -30.14 -3.96 39.30
CA LEU A 266 -28.90 -3.21 39.44
C LEU A 266 -27.69 -4.13 39.44
N ILE A 267 -27.70 -5.19 40.27
CA ILE A 267 -26.62 -6.19 40.36
C ILE A 267 -26.42 -6.89 39.01
N TYR A 268 -27.51 -7.28 38.34
CA TYR A 268 -27.47 -7.86 37.00
C TYR A 268 -26.82 -6.92 35.97
N THR A 269 -27.19 -5.64 36.00
CA THR A 269 -26.66 -4.64 35.05
C THR A 269 -25.17 -4.39 35.30
N ALA A 270 -24.77 -4.21 36.56
CA ALA A 270 -23.39 -4.05 36.97
C ALA A 270 -22.53 -5.27 36.54
N TYR A 271 -23.01 -6.48 36.82
CA TYR A 271 -22.32 -7.71 36.45
C TYR A 271 -22.19 -7.91 34.94
N THR A 272 -23.27 -7.67 34.20
CA THR A 272 -23.25 -7.90 32.74
C THR A 272 -22.35 -6.90 32.02
N LYS A 273 -22.25 -5.67 32.53
CA LYS A 273 -21.40 -4.62 31.96
C LYS A 273 -19.93 -4.78 32.38
N HIS A 274 -19.66 -5.03 33.66
CA HIS A 274 -18.30 -4.94 34.21
C HIS A 274 -17.79 -6.22 34.88
N GLY A 275 -18.62 -7.24 35.01
CA GLY A 275 -18.25 -8.54 35.59
C GLY A 275 -18.29 -8.53 37.12
N LEU A 276 -17.61 -9.51 37.71
CA LEU A 276 -17.62 -9.74 39.15
C LEU A 276 -16.92 -8.62 39.94
N GLU A 277 -15.88 -8.03 39.38
CA GLU A 277 -15.13 -6.95 40.03
C GLU A 277 -16.02 -5.77 40.38
N GLU A 278 -17.03 -5.48 39.55
CA GLU A 278 -17.97 -4.41 39.83
C GLU A 278 -18.87 -4.77 41.02
N ILE A 279 -19.39 -6.01 41.08
CA ILE A 279 -20.16 -6.44 42.26
C ILE A 279 -19.31 -6.34 43.53
N LYS A 280 -18.02 -6.72 43.48
CA LYS A 280 -17.11 -6.57 44.63
C LYS A 280 -16.88 -5.10 45.01
N ARG A 281 -16.87 -4.18 44.03
CA ARG A 281 -16.84 -2.74 44.33
C ARG A 281 -18.12 -2.29 45.01
N ILE A 282 -19.30 -2.71 44.53
CA ILE A 282 -20.59 -2.44 45.20
C ILE A 282 -20.55 -2.95 46.64
N ASP A 283 -20.07 -4.17 46.86
CA ASP A 283 -19.91 -4.77 48.19
C ASP A 283 -18.97 -3.95 49.10
N LYS A 284 -17.83 -3.52 48.56
CA LYS A 284 -16.88 -2.65 49.26
C LYS A 284 -17.51 -1.32 49.65
N TYR A 285 -18.29 -0.72 48.75
CA TYR A 285 -19.00 0.54 48.97
C TYR A 285 -20.07 0.43 50.06
N ILE A 286 -20.75 -0.71 50.09
CA ILE A 286 -21.79 -1.00 51.08
C ILE A 286 -21.21 -1.34 52.46
N THR A 287 -20.09 -2.05 52.48
CA THR A 287 -19.42 -2.47 53.72
C THR A 287 -18.67 -1.29 54.34
N HIS A 288 -18.11 -0.41 53.51
CA HIS A 288 -17.36 0.77 53.93
C HIS A 288 -17.88 2.04 53.22
N PRO A 289 -19.04 2.60 53.65
CA PRO A 289 -19.66 3.75 52.99
C PRO A 289 -18.76 4.99 52.94
N LYS A 290 -17.84 5.13 53.90
CA LYS A 290 -16.84 6.21 53.92
C LYS A 290 -15.95 6.22 52.66
N ASN A 291 -15.69 5.05 52.07
CA ASN A 291 -14.91 4.96 50.82
C ASN A 291 -15.70 5.48 49.62
N VAL A 292 -17.04 5.42 49.67
CA VAL A 292 -17.92 5.94 48.62
C VAL A 292 -17.84 7.46 48.56
N ILE A 293 -17.83 8.12 49.72
CA ILE A 293 -17.77 9.57 49.84
C ILE A 293 -16.44 10.09 49.32
N THR A 294 -15.34 9.40 49.61
CA THR A 294 -14.02 9.77 49.09
C THR A 294 -13.99 9.65 47.57
N ASP A 295 -14.51 8.55 47.00
CA ASP A 295 -14.54 8.33 45.56
C ASP A 295 -15.54 9.27 44.84
N SER A 296 -16.70 9.55 45.44
CA SER A 296 -17.72 10.44 44.88
C SER A 296 -17.37 11.92 45.04
N ALA A 297 -16.74 12.32 46.15
CA ALA A 297 -16.19 13.66 46.31
C ALA A 297 -15.01 13.89 45.36
N LEU A 298 -14.11 12.92 45.21
CA LEU A 298 -13.06 12.97 44.18
C LEU A 298 -13.66 13.10 42.77
N HIS A 299 -14.81 12.46 42.51
CA HIS A 299 -15.56 12.60 41.26
C HIS A 299 -16.20 13.98 41.10
N GLU A 300 -16.86 14.53 42.12
CA GLU A 300 -17.41 15.88 42.06
C GLU A 300 -16.29 16.91 41.84
N PHE A 301 -15.14 16.73 42.50
CA PHE A 301 -13.96 17.55 42.29
C PHE A 301 -13.37 17.39 40.88
N SER A 302 -13.26 16.17 40.34
CA SER A 302 -12.73 15.96 38.99
C SER A 302 -13.68 16.51 37.92
N PHE A 303 -14.99 16.30 38.06
CA PHE A 303 -16.02 16.82 37.17
C PHE A 303 -16.11 18.35 37.21
N LYS A 304 -16.02 18.95 38.41
CA LYS A 304 -15.99 20.41 38.57
C LYS A 304 -14.71 21.01 38.00
N ARG A 305 -13.57 20.33 38.17
CA ARG A 305 -12.28 20.73 37.58
C ARG A 305 -12.30 20.60 36.05
N GLU A 306 -13.00 19.60 35.53
CA GLU A 306 -13.16 19.40 34.10
C GLU A 306 -14.11 20.41 33.46
N LYS A 307 -15.29 20.67 34.04
CA LYS A 307 -16.15 21.80 33.62
C LYS A 307 -15.41 23.12 33.69
N LEU A 308 -14.55 23.31 34.69
CA LEU A 308 -13.70 24.49 34.77
C LEU A 308 -12.67 24.50 33.64
N GLN A 309 -12.03 23.38 33.33
CA GLN A 309 -11.09 23.26 32.21
C GLN A 309 -11.77 23.44 30.85
N GLU A 310 -12.97 22.91 30.65
CA GLU A 310 -13.79 23.09 29.45
C GLU A 310 -14.24 24.54 29.32
N HIS A 311 -14.65 25.17 30.42
CA HIS A 311 -14.97 26.60 30.45
C HIS A 311 -13.74 27.47 30.15
N LEU A 312 -12.56 27.11 30.66
CA LEU A 312 -11.29 27.77 30.35
C LEU A 312 -10.87 27.54 28.89
N LYS A 313 -11.05 26.33 28.36
CA LYS A 313 -10.71 25.93 26.98
C LYS A 313 -11.67 26.57 25.96
N ASN A 314 -12.94 26.74 26.30
CA ASN A 314 -13.91 27.51 25.53
C ASN A 314 -13.62 29.03 25.57
N LYS A 315 -12.97 29.52 26.63
CA LYS A 315 -12.49 30.91 26.71
C LYS A 315 -11.20 31.13 25.89
N THR A 316 -10.39 30.08 25.67
CA THR A 316 -9.21 30.09 24.80
C THR A 316 -9.44 29.27 23.53
N ASN A 317 -10.28 29.81 22.64
CA ASN A 317 -10.52 29.40 21.25
C ASN A 317 -9.55 28.36 20.63
N LYS A 318 -9.98 27.09 20.50
CA LYS A 318 -9.93 26.30 19.24
C LYS A 318 -10.63 24.95 19.39
N ARG A 319 -11.48 24.67 18.41
CA ARG A 319 -12.31 23.47 18.21
C ARG A 319 -11.55 22.16 18.46
N PHE A 320 -11.85 21.51 19.57
CA PHE A 320 -11.71 20.06 19.72
C PHE A 320 -13.10 19.52 19.95
N ASN A 321 -13.65 18.81 18.96
CA ASN A 321 -14.84 17.98 19.15
C ASN A 321 -14.39 16.75 19.94
N ILE A 322 -14.44 16.84 21.26
CA ILE A 322 -14.35 15.68 22.14
C ILE A 322 -15.75 15.05 22.11
N THR A 323 -15.88 13.91 21.45
CA THR A 323 -17.09 13.09 21.52
C THR A 323 -17.15 12.41 22.88
N GLU A 324 -18.35 12.30 23.46
CA GLU A 324 -18.66 11.66 24.77
C GLU A 324 -18.09 10.24 24.97
N GLU A 325 -17.53 9.61 23.93
CA GLU A 325 -16.92 8.27 23.97
C GLU A 325 -15.46 8.23 24.46
N ASP A 326 -14.76 9.37 24.62
CA ASP A 326 -13.35 9.40 25.02
C ASP A 326 -13.11 9.42 26.55
N TYR A 327 -14.17 9.33 27.35
CA TYR A 327 -14.05 9.30 28.79
C TYR A 327 -13.60 7.93 29.31
N PRO A 328 -12.64 7.85 30.24
CA PRO A 328 -12.36 6.60 30.92
C PRO A 328 -13.63 6.16 31.67
N ASP A 329 -14.29 5.13 31.13
CA ASP A 329 -15.57 4.54 31.56
C ASP A 329 -15.64 4.35 33.09
N HIS A 330 -14.49 4.17 33.75
CA HIS A 330 -14.38 3.93 35.19
C HIS A 330 -14.82 5.07 36.12
N THR A 331 -14.68 6.35 35.74
CA THR A 331 -15.01 7.46 36.66
C THR A 331 -16.50 7.79 36.64
N MET A 332 -17.16 7.73 35.47
CA MET A 332 -18.61 7.93 35.34
C MET A 332 -19.42 6.78 35.97
N GLN A 333 -18.79 5.61 36.17
CA GLN A 333 -19.41 4.44 36.79
C GLN A 333 -19.70 4.61 38.28
N SER A 334 -18.81 5.23 39.06
CA SER A 334 -18.97 5.30 40.52
C SER A 334 -20.09 6.26 40.94
N SER A 335 -20.22 7.38 40.24
CA SER A 335 -21.31 8.36 40.46
C SER A 335 -22.67 7.78 40.05
N PHE A 336 -22.77 7.21 38.86
CA PHE A 336 -24.00 6.54 38.41
C PHE A 336 -24.41 5.40 39.34
N LEU A 337 -23.44 4.61 39.83
CA LEU A 337 -23.70 3.50 40.73
C LEU A 337 -24.15 3.99 42.10
N TYR A 338 -23.56 5.07 42.62
CA TYR A 338 -24.01 5.71 43.85
C TYR A 338 -25.43 6.28 43.73
N GLU A 339 -25.72 7.02 42.65
CA GLU A 339 -27.07 7.52 42.35
C GLU A 339 -28.07 6.38 42.23
N SER A 340 -27.72 5.29 41.54
CA SER A 340 -28.57 4.12 41.42
C SER A 340 -28.82 3.43 42.77
N LEU A 341 -27.82 3.39 43.66
CA LEU A 341 -27.96 2.84 45.01
C LEU A 341 -28.82 3.74 45.91
N LEU A 342 -28.76 5.06 45.73
CA LEU A 342 -29.63 6.03 46.41
C LEU A 342 -31.08 5.93 45.93
N ASP A 343 -31.29 5.92 44.61
CA ASP A 343 -32.62 5.86 43.99
C ASP A 343 -33.39 4.59 44.36
N ILE A 344 -32.68 3.46 44.45
CA ILE A 344 -33.26 2.17 44.86
C ILE A 344 -33.43 2.06 46.39
N GLY A 345 -33.05 3.10 47.14
CA GLY A 345 -33.17 3.15 48.60
C GLY A 345 -32.27 2.16 49.34
N VAL A 346 -31.22 1.67 48.69
CA VAL A 346 -30.23 0.79 49.32
C VAL A 346 -29.40 1.55 50.34
N ILE A 347 -29.03 2.78 49.99
CA ILE A 347 -28.33 3.72 50.85
C ILE A 347 -29.35 4.81 51.22
N THR A 348 -29.57 5.00 52.52
CA THR A 348 -30.39 6.11 53.03
C THR A 348 -29.55 6.96 53.98
N GLY A 349 -29.47 8.27 53.72
CA GLY A 349 -28.81 9.25 54.60
C GLY A 349 -27.87 10.23 53.90
N GLU A 350 -27.64 11.38 54.56
CA GLU A 350 -26.53 12.28 54.26
C GLU A 350 -25.20 11.57 54.47
N ALA A 351 -24.15 12.00 53.76
CA ALA A 351 -22.86 11.33 53.61
C ALA A 351 -22.30 10.67 54.89
N ASP A 352 -22.47 11.28 56.07
CA ASP A 352 -21.95 10.76 57.34
C ASP A 352 -22.85 9.75 58.10
N LYS A 353 -24.07 9.48 57.65
CA LYS A 353 -25.05 8.59 58.33
C LYS A 353 -25.74 7.61 57.37
N THR A 354 -25.00 7.07 56.41
CA THR A 354 -25.54 6.08 55.48
C THR A 354 -25.93 4.79 56.22
N LYS A 355 -27.24 4.48 56.26
CA LYS A 355 -27.73 3.16 56.64
C LYS A 355 -27.92 2.33 55.38
N THR A 356 -27.24 1.19 55.32
CA THR A 356 -27.47 0.20 54.26
C THR A 356 -28.49 -0.83 54.72
N THR A 357 -29.44 -1.20 53.87
CA THR A 357 -30.37 -2.29 54.19
C THR A 357 -29.61 -3.62 54.30
N THR A 358 -29.73 -4.32 55.43
CA THR A 358 -29.12 -5.64 55.67
C THR A 358 -29.49 -6.65 54.57
N GLU A 359 -30.73 -6.58 54.09
CA GLU A 359 -31.25 -7.38 52.98
C GLU A 359 -30.39 -7.27 51.71
N PHE A 360 -29.95 -6.07 51.32
CA PHE A 360 -29.16 -5.88 50.11
C PHE A 360 -27.70 -6.34 50.29
N LYS A 361 -27.15 -6.22 51.50
CA LYS A 361 -25.84 -6.78 51.87
C LYS A 361 -25.83 -8.29 51.70
N GLU A 362 -26.85 -8.96 52.23
CA GLU A 362 -27.01 -10.40 52.10
C GLU A 362 -27.18 -10.82 50.63
N LEU A 363 -27.97 -10.08 49.86
CA LEU A 363 -28.17 -10.33 48.43
C LEU A 363 -26.86 -10.24 47.62
N ILE A 364 -26.02 -9.24 47.89
CA ILE A 364 -24.72 -9.09 47.23
C ILE A 364 -23.76 -10.19 47.65
N ALA A 365 -23.67 -10.49 48.95
CA ALA A 365 -22.82 -11.57 49.45
C ALA A 365 -23.21 -12.93 48.84
N GLN A 366 -24.52 -13.22 48.76
CA GLN A 366 -25.04 -14.40 48.10
C GLN A 366 -24.69 -14.41 46.61
N THR A 367 -24.85 -13.28 45.92
CA THR A 367 -24.53 -13.16 44.50
C THR A 367 -23.03 -13.41 44.24
N ILE A 368 -22.15 -12.81 45.04
CA ILE A 368 -20.69 -13.02 44.95
C ILE A 368 -20.36 -14.50 45.17
N LYS A 369 -20.96 -15.13 46.20
CA LYS A 369 -20.75 -16.55 46.51
C LYS A 369 -21.22 -17.47 45.38
N CYS A 370 -22.42 -17.24 44.84
CA CYS A 370 -22.98 -18.00 43.72
C CYS A 370 -22.15 -17.83 42.45
N LEU A 371 -21.69 -16.61 42.14
CA LEU A 371 -20.88 -16.36 40.94
C LEU A 371 -19.46 -16.94 41.07
N ASN A 372 -18.87 -16.93 42.27
CA ASN A 372 -17.55 -17.50 42.55
C ASN A 372 -17.50 -19.03 42.67
N SER A 373 -18.63 -19.71 42.92
CA SER A 373 -18.62 -21.17 43.00
C SER A 373 -18.12 -21.74 41.66
N LYS A 374 -17.02 -22.49 41.69
CA LYS A 374 -16.55 -23.21 40.49
C LYS A 374 -17.67 -24.17 40.06
N THR A 375 -18.07 -24.08 38.80
CA THR A 375 -18.90 -25.09 38.13
C THR A 375 -18.09 -26.35 37.90
#